data_AF-A0A844GBM6-F1
#
_entry.id   AF-A0A844GBM6-F1
#
_cell.length_a   1.000
_cell.length_b   1.000
_cell.length_c   1.000
_cell.angle_alpha   90.00
_cell.angle_beta   90.00
_cell.angle_gamma   90.00
#
_symmetry.space_group_name_H-M   'P 1'
#
loop_
_entity.id
_entity.type
_entity.pdbx_description
1 polymer ?
#
loop_
_entity_poly.entity_id
_entity_poly.type
_entity_poly.pdbx_seq_one_letter_code
_entity_poly.pdbx_strand_id
1 'polypeptide(L)'
;MEKSVDYLKAAIEKLGAKSDTKAAQSLEISKQAISQYLNESRVMDDFAAAKVAEALGIHPWEVITLCNAEREKTEERRAFWRGFRSGAAGIQAQAGCATVKGMAATALSAPALIFVVNAARELWRLC
;
A
#
# COMPACT_ATOMS: atom_id res chain seq x y z
N MET A 1 15.53 3.10 -3.05
CA MET A 1 14.12 3.29 -2.66
C MET A 1 13.77 4.72 -2.99
N GLU A 2 12.77 4.93 -3.83
CA GLU A 2 12.22 6.26 -4.10
C GLU A 2 11.55 6.79 -2.83
N LYS A 3 11.88 8.01 -2.40
CA LYS A 3 11.31 8.62 -1.19
C LYS A 3 10.07 9.43 -1.54
N SER A 4 9.18 9.65 -0.58
CA SER A 4 8.00 10.49 -0.74
C SER A 4 8.36 11.93 -1.15
N VAL A 5 9.49 12.46 -0.68
CA VAL A 5 9.99 13.79 -1.07
C VAL A 5 10.30 13.90 -2.57
N ASP A 6 10.63 12.80 -3.24
CA ASP A 6 10.93 12.81 -4.68
C ASP A 6 9.65 13.06 -5.48
N TYR A 7 8.50 12.53 -5.04
CA TYR A 7 7.19 12.85 -5.61
C TYR A 7 6.83 14.32 -5.42
N LEU A 8 7.13 14.91 -4.25
CA LEU A 8 6.91 16.33 -4.02
C LEU A 8 7.76 17.18 -4.98
N LYS A 9 9.04 16.85 -5.15
CA LYS A 9 9.93 17.55 -6.09
C LYS A 9 9.42 17.44 -7.53
N ALA A 10 9.02 16.24 -7.95
CA ALA A 10 8.44 16.01 -9.27
C ALA A 10 7.14 16.81 -9.49
N ALA A 11 6.27 16.91 -8.47
CA ALA A 11 5.06 17.72 -8.55
C ALA A 11 5.38 19.21 -8.69
N ILE A 12 6.34 19.73 -7.90
CA ILE A 12 6.81 21.12 -7.98
C ILE A 12 7.37 21.43 -9.37
N GLU A 13 8.17 20.52 -9.91
CA GLU A 13 8.74 20.64 -11.25
C GLU A 13 7.64 20.66 -12.32
N LYS A 14 6.71 19.71 -12.28
CA LYS A 14 5.58 19.63 -13.23
C LYS A 14 4.68 20.87 -13.19
N LEU A 15 4.51 21.47 -12.03
CA LEU A 15 3.75 22.72 -11.85
C LEU A 15 4.53 23.97 -12.28
N GLY A 16 5.82 23.86 -12.60
CA GLY A 16 6.68 25.00 -12.94
C GLY A 16 6.81 26.01 -11.80
N ALA A 17 6.72 25.54 -10.55
CA ALA A 17 6.81 26.38 -9.37
C ALA A 17 8.27 26.70 -9.05
N LYS A 18 8.67 27.96 -9.26
CA LYS A 18 10.05 28.45 -9.04
C LYS A 18 10.36 28.84 -7.59
N SER A 19 9.39 28.73 -6.68
CA SER A 19 9.56 29.06 -5.26
C SER A 19 8.63 28.22 -4.40
N ASP A 20 9.03 27.96 -3.15
CA ASP A 20 8.23 27.25 -2.16
C ASP A 20 6.87 27.91 -1.91
N THR A 21 6.82 29.25 -1.98
CA THR A 21 5.55 29.99 -1.86
C THR A 21 4.61 29.66 -3.01
N LYS A 22 5.13 29.59 -4.25
CA LYS A 22 4.32 29.25 -5.42
C LYS A 22 3.90 27.78 -5.39
N ALA A 23 4.80 26.88 -4.99
CA ALA A 23 4.50 25.46 -4.78
C ALA A 23 3.38 25.27 -3.75
N ALA A 24 3.46 25.97 -2.61
CA ALA A 24 2.46 25.97 -1.56
C ALA A 24 1.08 26.40 -2.07
N GLN A 25 1.02 27.49 -2.86
CA GLN A 25 -0.22 27.96 -3.48
C GLN A 25 -0.78 26.94 -4.48
N SER A 26 0.06 26.40 -5.37
CA SER A 26 -0.39 25.46 -6.40
C SER A 26 -0.84 24.11 -5.84
N LEU A 27 -0.22 23.65 -4.74
CA LEU A 27 -0.57 22.39 -4.09
C LEU A 27 -1.62 22.56 -2.98
N GLU A 28 -2.02 23.79 -2.66
CA GLU A 28 -2.93 24.11 -1.54
C GLU A 28 -2.43 23.60 -0.18
N ILE A 29 -1.10 23.61 0.00
CA ILE A 29 -0.40 23.18 1.22
C ILE A 29 0.27 24.41 1.84
N SER A 30 0.38 24.47 3.17
CA SER A 30 1.08 25.59 3.81
C SER A 30 2.57 25.64 3.40
N LYS A 31 3.11 26.86 3.24
CA LYS A 31 4.54 27.05 2.93
C LYS A 31 5.45 26.39 3.96
N GLN A 32 5.07 26.42 5.25
CA GLN A 32 5.81 25.76 6.31
C GLN A 32 5.87 24.24 6.10
N ALA A 33 4.74 23.62 5.76
CA ALA A 33 4.69 22.19 5.48
C ALA A 33 5.54 21.83 4.26
N ILE A 34 5.46 22.59 3.15
CA ILE A 34 6.34 22.39 1.99
C ILE A 34 7.82 22.42 2.38
N SER A 35 8.25 23.42 3.16
CA SER A 35 9.64 23.51 3.62
C SER A 35 10.04 22.31 4.48
N GLN A 36 9.17 21.88 5.40
CA GLN A 36 9.41 20.71 6.27
C GLN A 36 9.47 19.40 5.48
N TYR A 37 8.74 19.29 4.38
CA TYR A 37 8.76 18.11 3.52
C TYR A 37 10.03 18.10 2.65
N LEU A 38 10.41 19.24 2.08
CA LEU A 38 11.60 19.36 1.22
C LEU A 38 12.92 19.15 1.98
N ASN A 39 12.99 19.57 3.24
CA ASN A 39 14.14 19.35 4.10
C ASN A 39 14.09 17.99 4.84
N GLU A 40 13.09 17.16 4.55
CA GLU A 40 12.88 15.83 5.15
C GLU A 40 12.75 15.84 6.69
N SER A 41 12.49 16.99 7.32
CA SER A 41 12.20 17.07 8.76
C SER A 41 10.85 16.45 9.11
N ARG A 42 9.94 16.34 8.13
CA ARG A 42 8.63 15.72 8.26
C ARG A 42 8.26 15.01 6.97
N VAL A 43 7.55 13.89 7.07
CA VAL A 43 6.94 13.19 5.92
C VAL A 43 5.55 13.78 5.64
N MET A 44 5.18 13.93 4.36
CA MET A 44 3.89 14.50 3.92
C MET A 44 2.70 13.76 4.52
N ASP A 45 1.78 14.48 5.18
CA ASP A 45 0.49 13.90 5.58
C ASP A 45 -0.36 13.45 4.37
N ASP A 46 -1.43 12.71 4.63
CA ASP A 46 -2.20 12.05 3.57
C ASP A 46 -2.91 13.05 2.64
N PHE A 47 -3.30 14.21 3.16
CA PHE A 47 -3.85 15.30 2.34
C PHE A 47 -2.80 15.88 1.40
N ALA A 48 -1.60 16.21 1.92
CA ALA A 48 -0.49 16.68 1.10
C ALA A 48 -0.07 15.64 0.04
N ALA A 49 -0.01 14.36 0.42
CA ALA A 49 0.28 13.26 -0.49
C ALA A 49 -0.77 13.15 -1.62
N ALA A 50 -2.05 13.32 -1.31
CA ALA A 50 -3.12 13.33 -2.31
C ALA A 50 -3.01 14.52 -3.28
N LYS A 51 -2.71 15.73 -2.80
CA LYS A 51 -2.48 16.92 -3.66
C LYS A 51 -1.26 16.75 -4.57
N VAL A 52 -0.19 16.13 -4.07
CA VAL A 52 0.99 15.79 -4.88
C VAL A 52 0.63 14.79 -5.97
N ALA A 53 -0.13 13.74 -5.63
CA ALA A 53 -0.58 12.75 -6.60
C ALA A 53 -1.51 13.35 -7.68
N GLU A 54 -2.43 14.23 -7.27
CA GLU A 54 -3.30 15.01 -8.16
C GLU A 54 -2.47 15.83 -9.16
N ALA A 55 -1.49 16.59 -8.68
CA ALA A 55 -0.60 17.37 -9.54
C ALA A 55 0.16 16.48 -10.54
N LEU A 56 0.61 15.29 -10.11
CA LEU A 56 1.31 14.33 -10.94
C LEU A 56 0.39 13.54 -11.89
N GLY A 57 -0.92 13.51 -11.66
CA GLY A 57 -1.86 12.73 -12.45
C GLY A 57 -1.73 11.23 -12.21
N ILE A 58 -1.32 10.82 -11.01
CA ILE A 58 -1.18 9.42 -10.60
C ILE A 58 -2.21 9.08 -9.52
N HIS A 59 -2.39 7.79 -9.25
CA HIS A 59 -3.31 7.35 -8.21
C HIS A 59 -2.85 7.81 -6.80
N PRO A 60 -3.69 8.47 -5.98
CA PRO A 60 -3.30 8.95 -4.65
C PRO A 60 -2.68 7.91 -3.72
N TRP A 61 -3.18 6.66 -3.78
CA TRP A 61 -2.63 5.54 -3.02
C TRP A 61 -1.12 5.34 -3.19
N GLU A 62 -0.53 5.65 -4.35
CA GLU A 62 0.91 5.49 -4.57
C GLU A 62 1.74 6.35 -3.61
N VAL A 63 1.35 7.61 -3.44
CA VAL A 63 2.07 8.56 -2.59
C VAL A 63 1.70 8.35 -1.13
N ILE A 64 0.41 8.14 -0.82
CA ILE A 64 -0.07 7.94 0.55
C ILE A 64 0.57 6.73 1.21
N THR A 65 0.63 5.59 0.52
CA THR A 65 1.22 4.36 1.08
C THR A 65 2.71 4.50 1.30
N LEU A 66 3.43 5.19 0.40
CA LEU A 66 4.85 5.49 0.58
C LEU A 66 5.08 6.40 1.79
N CYS A 67 4.32 7.49 1.92
CA CYS A 67 4.39 8.39 3.07
C CYS A 67 4.13 7.65 4.40
N ASN A 68 3.12 6.78 4.43
CA ASN A 68 2.81 6.00 5.63
C ASN A 68 3.90 4.97 5.93
N ALA A 69 4.43 4.28 4.91
CA ALA A 69 5.56 3.37 5.09
C ALA A 69 6.81 4.07 5.65
N GLU A 70 7.09 5.31 5.24
CA GLU A 70 8.23 6.08 5.75
C GLU A 70 8.07 6.53 7.21
N ARG A 71 6.84 6.86 7.63
CA ARG A 71 6.55 7.27 9.02
C ARG A 71 6.62 6.12 10.03
N GLU A 72 6.42 4.88 9.58
CA GLU A 72 6.31 3.75 10.49
C GLU A 72 7.65 3.35 11.13
N LYS A 73 7.55 2.93 12.39
CA LYS A 73 8.73 2.59 13.22
C LYS A 73 9.13 1.13 13.11
N THR A 74 8.17 0.23 12.90
CA THR A 74 8.39 -1.21 12.83
C THR A 74 8.36 -1.69 11.39
N GLU A 75 9.24 -2.64 11.05
CA GLU A 75 9.34 -3.15 9.69
C GLU A 75 8.06 -3.86 9.23
N GLU A 76 7.38 -4.53 10.15
CA GLU A 76 6.07 -5.15 9.92
C GLU A 76 5.04 -4.14 9.39
N ARG A 77 4.93 -2.98 10.04
CA ARG A 77 4.00 -1.93 9.62
C ARG A 77 4.43 -1.24 8.33
N ARG A 78 5.75 -1.07 8.11
CA ARG A 78 6.24 -0.59 6.80
C ARG A 78 5.87 -1.55 5.68
N ALA A 79 6.01 -2.85 5.91
CA ALA A 79 5.69 -3.89 4.94
C ALA A 79 4.19 -3.91 4.61
N PHE A 80 3.34 -3.73 5.62
CA PHE A 80 1.89 -3.57 5.42
C PHE A 80 1.58 -2.46 4.41
N TRP A 81 2.14 -1.25 4.61
CA TRP A 81 1.92 -0.13 3.70
C TRP A 81 2.49 -0.37 2.30
N ARG A 82 3.69 -0.96 2.19
CA ARG A 82 4.29 -1.29 0.88
C ARG A 82 3.49 -2.35 0.10
N GLY A 83 2.79 -3.25 0.79
CA GLY A 83 1.94 -4.26 0.16
C GLY A 83 0.78 -3.68 -0.67
N PHE A 84 0.32 -2.47 -0.34
CA PHE A 84 -0.69 -1.76 -1.13
C PHE A 84 -0.17 -1.28 -2.49
N ARG A 85 1.12 -0.94 -2.60
CA ARG A 85 1.73 -0.50 -3.87
C ARG A 85 1.95 -1.64 -4.85
N SER A 86 2.27 -2.84 -4.36
CA SER A 86 2.52 -3.99 -5.22
C SER A 86 1.25 -4.71 -5.70
N GLY A 87 0.05 -4.22 -5.32
CA GLY A 87 -1.21 -4.91 -5.59
C GLY A 87 -1.39 -6.22 -4.80
N ALA A 88 -0.48 -6.53 -3.86
CA ALA A 88 -0.53 -7.71 -3.01
C ALA A 88 -1.35 -7.51 -1.72
N ALA A 89 -1.94 -6.32 -1.54
CA ALA A 89 -2.75 -5.97 -0.38
C ALA A 89 -4.03 -6.81 -0.33
N GLY A 90 -3.90 -7.94 0.37
CA GLY A 90 -4.94 -8.95 0.58
C GLY A 90 -4.34 -10.25 1.11
N ILE A 91 -3.04 -10.51 0.88
CA ILE A 91 -2.40 -11.76 1.28
C ILE A 91 -1.20 -11.47 2.18
N GLN A 92 -1.45 -11.46 3.48
CA GLN A 92 -0.49 -11.76 4.55
C GLN A 92 0.71 -10.82 4.74
N ALA A 93 0.52 -9.77 5.56
CA ALA A 93 1.56 -9.29 6.46
C ALA A 93 1.34 -9.90 7.86
N GLN A 94 1.40 -11.23 7.96
CA GLN A 94 1.63 -11.93 9.23
C GLN A 94 2.97 -12.65 9.11
N ALA A 95 4.06 -11.91 9.20
CA ALA A 95 5.39 -12.46 9.40
C ALA A 95 6.02 -11.71 10.57
N GLY A 96 5.50 -11.99 11.77
CA GLY A 96 5.91 -11.27 12.98
C GLY A 96 5.30 -11.71 14.31
N CYS A 97 4.54 -12.82 14.39
CA CYS A 97 4.27 -13.48 15.68
C CYS A 97 5.03 -14.80 15.73
N ALA A 98 6.33 -14.72 16.01
CA ALA A 98 7.10 -15.88 16.43
C ALA A 98 7.43 -15.73 17.92
N THR A 99 6.42 -15.88 18.77
CA THR A 99 6.62 -16.55 20.07
C THR A 99 5.33 -17.25 20.52
N VAL A 100 5.38 -18.57 20.32
CA VAL A 100 4.84 -19.69 21.11
C VAL A 100 3.33 -19.99 21.15
N LYS A 101 3.07 -21.22 20.67
CA LYS A 101 2.01 -22.19 20.98
C LYS A 101 0.68 -22.10 20.24
N GLY A 102 0.58 -22.98 19.24
CA GLY A 102 -0.60 -23.84 19.11
C GLY A 102 -1.55 -23.50 17.98
N MET A 103 -1.10 -23.57 16.73
CA MET A 103 -2.01 -23.70 15.59
C MET A 103 -2.08 -25.17 15.19
N ALA A 104 -3.04 -25.89 15.77
CA ALA A 104 -3.47 -27.18 15.25
C ALA A 104 -4.03 -26.94 13.85
N ALA A 105 -3.28 -27.36 12.84
CA ALA A 105 -3.78 -27.47 11.48
C ALA A 105 -4.81 -28.60 11.43
N THR A 106 -6.09 -28.28 11.63
CA THR A 106 -7.16 -29.14 11.12
C THR A 106 -7.23 -28.93 9.63
N ALA A 107 -6.64 -29.88 8.91
CA ALA A 107 -6.83 -30.05 7.48
C ALA A 107 -8.33 -29.98 7.17
N LEU A 108 -8.69 -29.03 6.30
CA LEU A 108 -9.97 -28.98 5.62
C LEU A 108 -10.07 -30.25 4.76
N SER A 109 -10.60 -31.33 5.31
CA SER A 109 -11.06 -32.45 4.50
C SER A 109 -12.25 -31.91 3.70
N ALA A 110 -12.08 -31.76 2.40
CA ALA A 110 -13.18 -31.46 1.48
C ALA A 110 -13.76 -32.80 0.99
N PRO A 111 -14.93 -33.26 1.45
CA PRO A 111 -15.63 -34.37 0.83
C PRO A 111 -16.49 -33.82 -0.31
N ALA A 112 -15.87 -33.26 -1.35
CA ALA A 112 -16.58 -32.82 -2.55
C ALA A 112 -16.20 -33.60 -3.81
N LEU A 113 -15.10 -34.38 -3.78
CA LEU A 113 -14.66 -35.20 -4.92
C LEU A 113 -15.23 -36.63 -4.92
N ILE A 114 -15.69 -37.15 -3.77
CA ILE A 114 -16.27 -38.50 -3.68
C ILE A 114 -17.65 -38.56 -4.36
N PHE A 115 -18.42 -37.47 -4.35
CA PHE A 115 -19.78 -37.48 -4.92
C PHE A 115 -19.77 -37.56 -6.46
N VAL A 116 -18.84 -36.88 -7.13
CA VAL A 116 -18.74 -36.92 -8.60
C VAL A 116 -18.28 -38.30 -9.09
N VAL A 117 -17.35 -38.94 -8.39
CA VAL A 117 -16.87 -40.28 -8.76
C VAL A 117 -17.93 -41.36 -8.50
N ASN A 118 -18.71 -41.27 -7.41
CA ASN A 118 -19.78 -42.24 -7.17
C ASN A 118 -20.98 -42.06 -8.10
N ALA A 119 -21.37 -40.83 -8.43
CA ALA A 119 -22.45 -40.59 -9.40
C ALA A 119 -22.12 -41.13 -10.80
N ALA A 120 -20.88 -40.98 -11.25
CA ALA A 120 -20.43 -41.57 -12.52
C ALA A 120 -20.39 -43.11 -12.50
N ARG A 121 -20.18 -43.72 -11.32
CA ARG A 121 -20.12 -45.18 -11.16
C ARG A 121 -21.49 -45.84 -11.12
N GLU A 122 -22.51 -45.15 -10.62
CA GLU A 122 -23.90 -45.64 -10.62
C GLU A 122 -24.54 -45.54 -12.01
N LEU A 123 -24.22 -44.50 -12.78
CA LEU A 123 -24.71 -44.35 -14.16
C LEU A 123 -24.18 -45.45 -15.11
N TRP A 124 -22.97 -45.97 -14.89
CA TRP A 124 -22.44 -47.10 -15.68
C TRP A 124 -23.14 -48.44 -15.37
N ARG A 125 -23.79 -48.59 -14.21
CA ARG A 125 -24.45 -49.86 -13.82
C ARG A 125 -25.87 -50.02 -14.36
N LEU A 126 -26.41 -49.00 -15.03
CA LEU A 126 -27.77 -48.96 -15.55
C LEU A 126 -27.85 -48.98 -17.10
N CYS A 127 -26.71 -49.11 -17.78
CA CYS A 127 -26.59 -49.44 -19.21
C CYS A 127 -25.94 -50.81 -19.35
#